data_AF-C9RHP0-F1
#
_entry.id   AF-C9RHP0-F1
#
_cell.length_a   1.000
_cell.length_b   1.000
_cell.length_c   1.000
_cell.angle_alpha   90.00
_cell.angle_beta   90.00
_cell.angle_gamma   90.00
#
_symmetry.space_group_name_H-M   'P 1'
#
loop_
_entity.id
_entity.type
_entity.pdbx_description
1 polymer ?
#
loop_
_entity_poly.entity_id
_entity_poly.type
_entity_poly.pdbx_seq_one_letter_code
_entity_poly.pdbx_strand_id
1 'polypeptide(L)'
;MIKIRALEEVKGNHKDIVEKEFEQLVEELKNRYNAKLEYVDEDIEEDEHLKFYTKIGEFEIDFDNFKDYINFCLKYGADIEVITPEKIKLKAEEINETLGVVINAFKSFVDKYQIGFNIYLKEKKDIDIEEFKKGKYDEEEIVEFEEDGYIRVKAVFEGIGKSEEEVIKNLITSLDREEIVVNKILTKNFDEKNFNGLIAIDLLCLPFEMFEIAYKYLPVALSVQKEEIELTLSDIQDIGNEISGAMFELSHAVVMRR
;
A
#
# COMPACT_ATOMS: atom_id res chain seq x y z
N MET A 1 1.71 -12.63 -16.35
CA MET A 1 3.15 -12.68 -16.07
C MET A 1 3.65 -11.27 -15.94
N ILE A 2 4.26 -10.95 -14.80
CA ILE A 2 4.85 -9.65 -14.48
C ILE A 2 6.35 -9.88 -14.36
N LYS A 3 7.14 -9.14 -15.11
CA LYS A 3 8.60 -9.20 -15.08
C LYS A 3 9.14 -7.90 -14.53
N ILE A 4 10.02 -7.98 -13.55
CA ILE A 4 10.63 -6.82 -12.92
C ILE A 4 12.16 -6.93 -12.90
N ARG A 5 12.81 -5.78 -12.71
CA ARG A 5 14.11 -5.66 -12.04
C ARG A 5 13.89 -5.10 -10.65
N ALA A 6 14.47 -5.78 -9.66
CA ALA A 6 14.48 -5.34 -8.28
C ALA A 6 15.92 -5.04 -7.86
N LEU A 7 16.16 -3.86 -7.31
CA LEU A 7 17.40 -3.51 -6.64
C LEU A 7 17.26 -3.78 -5.15
N GLU A 8 18.12 -4.66 -4.65
CA GLU A 8 18.17 -5.03 -3.24
C GLU A 8 19.50 -4.62 -2.62
N GLU A 9 19.44 -4.02 -1.44
CA GLU A 9 20.60 -3.51 -0.73
C GLU A 9 20.77 -4.20 0.62
N VAL A 10 22.00 -4.65 0.90
CA VAL A 10 22.44 -5.04 2.23
C VAL A 10 23.53 -4.10 2.69
N LYS A 11 23.26 -3.35 3.76
CA LYS A 11 24.18 -2.36 4.34
C LYS A 11 24.45 -2.65 5.81
N GLY A 12 25.70 -2.54 6.23
CA GLY A 12 26.11 -2.79 7.60
C GLY A 12 27.52 -2.34 7.92
N ASN A 13 27.90 -2.34 9.20
CA ASN A 13 29.22 -1.89 9.67
C ASN A 13 30.29 -3.00 9.73
N HIS A 14 29.94 -4.23 9.36
CA HIS A 14 30.83 -5.39 9.35
C HIS A 14 30.79 -6.08 7.98
N LYS A 15 31.91 -6.00 7.24
CA LYS A 15 32.03 -6.54 5.88
C LYS A 15 31.62 -8.00 5.77
N ASP A 16 32.17 -8.87 6.61
CA ASP A 16 31.90 -10.31 6.56
C ASP A 16 30.42 -10.65 6.82
N ILE A 17 29.72 -9.83 7.62
CA ILE A 17 28.29 -10.00 7.85
C ILE A 17 27.51 -9.55 6.62
N VAL A 18 27.83 -8.39 6.05
CA VAL A 18 27.18 -7.88 4.83
C VAL A 18 27.33 -8.86 3.67
N GLU A 19 28.53 -9.41 3.46
CA GLU A 19 28.78 -10.43 2.43
C GLU A 19 27.91 -11.66 2.64
N LYS A 20 27.87 -12.19 3.86
CA LYS A 20 27.09 -13.39 4.18
C LYS A 20 25.59 -13.17 4.05
N GLU A 21 25.06 -12.04 4.53
CA GLU A 21 23.63 -11.73 4.43
C GLU A 21 23.23 -11.50 2.97
N PHE A 22 24.09 -10.87 2.15
CA PHE A 22 23.86 -10.73 0.72
C PHE A 22 23.87 -12.08 -0.01
N GLU A 23 24.80 -12.99 0.31
CA GLU A 23 24.80 -14.35 -0.24
C GLU A 23 23.51 -15.10 0.10
N GLN A 24 23.03 -14.98 1.34
CA GLN A 24 21.76 -15.59 1.77
C GLN A 24 20.57 -15.01 1.02
N LEU A 25 20.54 -13.68 0.85
CA LEU A 25 19.50 -13.01 0.07
C LEU A 25 19.49 -13.52 -1.38
N VAL A 26 20.65 -13.58 -2.03
CA VAL A 26 20.79 -14.10 -3.40
C VAL A 26 20.28 -15.54 -3.51
N GLU A 27 20.66 -16.42 -2.58
CA GLU A 27 20.19 -17.81 -2.55
C GLU A 27 18.69 -17.90 -2.31
N GLU A 28 18.15 -17.08 -1.40
CA GLU A 28 16.72 -17.03 -1.11
C GLU A 28 15.92 -16.63 -2.34
N LEU A 29 16.30 -15.53 -3.00
CA LEU A 29 15.62 -15.02 -4.19
C LEU A 29 15.68 -16.00 -5.36
N LYS A 30 16.84 -16.64 -5.57
CA LYS A 30 16.98 -17.72 -6.57
C LYS A 30 16.07 -18.91 -6.29
N ASN A 31 16.02 -19.36 -5.04
CA ASN A 31 15.25 -20.57 -4.69
C ASN A 31 13.74 -20.31 -4.67
N ARG A 32 13.32 -19.13 -4.21
CA ARG A 32 11.90 -18.82 -3.99
C ARG A 32 11.22 -18.21 -5.21
N TYR A 33 11.93 -17.36 -5.95
CA TYR A 33 11.38 -16.60 -7.07
C TYR A 33 12.07 -16.89 -8.40
N ASN A 34 12.98 -17.89 -8.44
CA ASN A 34 13.79 -18.18 -9.62
C ASN A 34 14.53 -16.93 -10.15
N ALA A 35 14.91 -16.03 -9.23
CA ALA A 35 15.51 -14.74 -9.56
C ALA A 35 16.87 -14.92 -10.26
N LYS A 36 17.12 -14.11 -11.28
CA LYS A 36 18.42 -14.03 -11.95
C LYS A 36 19.15 -12.77 -11.48
N LEU A 37 20.30 -12.98 -10.84
CA LEU A 37 21.20 -11.88 -10.46
C LEU A 37 21.94 -11.38 -11.71
N GLU A 38 21.65 -10.17 -12.15
CA GLU A 38 22.24 -9.55 -13.35
C GLU A 38 23.51 -8.77 -13.03
N TYR A 39 23.47 -8.03 -11.92
CA TYR A 39 24.52 -7.10 -11.55
C TYR A 39 24.73 -7.10 -10.04
N VAL A 40 25.98 -6.88 -9.62
CA VAL A 40 26.35 -6.66 -8.22
C VAL A 40 27.24 -5.43 -8.17
N ASP A 41 26.91 -4.52 -7.27
CA ASP A 41 27.77 -3.41 -6.88
C ASP A 41 28.18 -3.52 -5.41
N GLU A 42 29.31 -2.90 -5.10
CA GLU A 42 29.81 -2.79 -3.74
C GLU A 42 30.21 -1.34 -3.46
N ASP A 43 29.75 -0.79 -2.35
CA ASP A 43 30.13 0.54 -1.89
C ASP A 43 30.66 0.51 -0.45
N ILE A 44 31.55 1.45 -0.15
CA ILE A 44 32.11 1.66 1.18
C ILE A 44 31.98 3.14 1.53
N GLU A 45 31.04 3.44 2.41
CA GLU A 45 30.87 4.77 2.99
C GLU A 45 31.73 4.87 4.25
N GLU A 46 32.70 5.79 4.25
CA GLU A 46 33.58 6.03 5.40
C GLU A 46 33.53 7.52 5.79
N ASP A 47 33.01 7.79 6.99
CA ASP A 47 33.04 9.08 7.67
C ASP A 47 33.98 9.00 8.89
N GLU A 48 34.33 10.12 9.52
CA GLU A 48 35.33 10.23 10.61
C GLU A 48 35.09 9.27 11.78
N HIS A 49 33.86 8.75 11.95
CA HIS A 49 33.46 7.88 13.05
C HIS A 49 32.75 6.58 12.64
N LEU A 50 32.42 6.39 11.35
CA LEU A 50 31.60 5.27 10.90
C LEU A 50 32.09 4.75 9.55
N LYS A 51 32.11 3.42 9.43
CA LYS A 51 32.38 2.73 8.18
C LYS A 51 31.24 1.76 7.88
N PHE A 52 30.57 1.97 6.76
CA PHE A 52 29.52 1.08 6.26
C PHE A 52 29.99 0.40 4.98
N TYR A 53 29.68 -0.90 4.90
CA TYR A 53 29.84 -1.72 3.71
C TYR A 53 28.44 -1.95 3.15
N THR A 54 28.29 -1.76 1.85
CA THR A 54 27.04 -1.92 1.14
C THR A 54 27.25 -2.90 -0.02
N LYS A 55 26.34 -3.85 -0.18
CA LYS A 55 26.20 -4.68 -1.37
C LYS A 55 24.85 -4.44 -2.00
N ILE A 56 24.86 -4.15 -3.29
CA ILE A 56 23.64 -3.93 -4.09
C ILE A 56 23.57 -5.01 -5.14
N GLY A 57 22.42 -5.65 -5.28
CA GLY A 57 22.15 -6.63 -6.33
C GLY A 57 20.98 -6.21 -7.19
N GLU A 58 21.14 -6.30 -8.51
CA GLU A 58 20.02 -6.18 -9.47
C GLU A 58 19.52 -7.57 -9.84
N PHE A 59 18.24 -7.83 -9.56
CA PHE A 59 17.60 -9.12 -9.77
C PHE A 59 16.48 -9.01 -10.80
N GLU A 60 16.56 -9.83 -11.84
CA GLU A 60 15.45 -10.05 -12.76
C GLU A 60 14.53 -11.16 -12.22
N ILE A 61 13.23 -10.86 -12.08
CA ILE A 61 12.25 -11.78 -11.48
C ILE A 61 10.97 -11.80 -12.32
N ASP A 62 10.46 -13.01 -12.56
CA ASP A 62 9.18 -13.25 -13.23
C ASP A 62 8.14 -13.75 -12.21
N PHE A 63 6.97 -13.11 -12.18
CA PHE A 63 5.83 -13.49 -11.37
C PHE A 63 4.68 -13.97 -12.25
N ASP A 64 4.07 -15.10 -11.88
CA ASP A 64 2.94 -15.66 -12.60
C ASP A 64 1.65 -14.85 -12.40
N ASN A 65 1.46 -14.31 -11.19
CA ASN A 65 0.27 -13.56 -10.78
C ASN A 65 0.62 -12.30 -9.97
N PHE A 66 -0.34 -11.40 -9.85
CA PHE A 66 -0.14 -10.10 -9.21
C PHE A 66 0.06 -10.22 -7.69
N LYS A 67 -0.60 -11.20 -7.05
CA LYS A 67 -0.49 -11.44 -5.61
C LYS A 67 0.92 -11.85 -5.18
N ASP A 68 1.61 -12.67 -5.96
CA ASP A 68 2.99 -13.08 -5.68
C ASP A 68 3.97 -11.91 -5.84
N TYR A 69 3.74 -11.04 -6.82
CA TYR A 69 4.47 -9.78 -6.96
C TYR A 69 4.29 -8.89 -5.73
N ILE A 70 3.06 -8.70 -5.24
CA ILE A 70 2.79 -7.92 -4.03
C ILE A 70 3.41 -8.55 -2.78
N ASN A 71 3.39 -9.88 -2.65
CA ASN A 71 4.07 -10.59 -1.55
C ASN A 71 5.58 -10.36 -1.55
N PHE A 72 6.19 -10.25 -2.73
CA PHE A 72 7.59 -9.89 -2.86
C PHE A 72 7.83 -8.45 -2.36
N CYS A 73 7.05 -7.48 -2.85
CA CYS A 73 7.16 -6.06 -2.45
C CYS A 73 7.04 -5.88 -0.93
N LEU A 74 6.06 -6.54 -0.32
CA LEU A 74 5.83 -6.51 1.14
C LEU A 74 7.01 -7.06 1.96
N LYS A 75 7.86 -7.91 1.37
CA LYS A 75 8.91 -8.60 2.10
C LYS A 75 10.28 -7.94 1.98
N TYR A 76 10.66 -7.47 0.79
CA TYR A 76 12.04 -7.09 0.54
C TYR A 76 12.29 -5.57 0.48
N GLY A 77 11.25 -4.74 0.33
CA GLY A 77 11.44 -3.29 0.37
C GLY A 77 12.29 -2.75 -0.78
N ALA A 78 12.29 -3.46 -1.92
CA ALA A 78 13.12 -3.19 -3.08
C ALA A 78 12.71 -1.92 -3.84
N ASP A 79 13.66 -1.33 -4.55
CA ASP A 79 13.38 -0.41 -5.66
C ASP A 79 13.09 -1.22 -6.93
N ILE A 80 11.92 -1.02 -7.52
CA ILE A 80 11.34 -1.89 -8.54
C ILE A 80 11.18 -1.12 -9.86
N GLU A 81 11.72 -1.70 -10.93
CA GLU A 81 11.42 -1.37 -12.32
C GLU A 81 10.58 -2.48 -12.94
N VAL A 82 9.36 -2.18 -13.40
CA VAL A 82 8.51 -3.15 -14.10
C VAL A 82 8.88 -3.15 -15.58
N ILE A 83 9.30 -4.30 -16.11
CA ILE A 83 9.69 -4.46 -17.52
C ILE A 83 8.48 -4.85 -18.37
N THR A 84 7.67 -5.80 -17.89
CA THR A 84 6.44 -6.25 -18.57
C THR A 84 5.39 -6.70 -17.55
N PRO A 85 4.10 -6.70 -17.88
CA PRO A 85 3.49 -6.30 -19.15
C PRO A 85 3.27 -4.77 -19.23
N GLU A 86 2.99 -4.26 -20.43
CA GLU A 86 2.54 -2.86 -20.59
C GLU A 86 1.21 -2.61 -19.85
N LYS A 87 0.35 -3.64 -19.82
CA LYS A 87 -0.94 -3.66 -19.14
C LYS A 87 -1.27 -5.07 -18.65
N ILE A 88 -1.91 -5.17 -17.50
CA ILE A 88 -2.48 -6.41 -16.99
C ILE A 88 -3.97 -6.22 -16.71
N LYS A 89 -4.77 -7.20 -17.07
CA LYS A 89 -6.19 -7.24 -16.74
C LYS A 89 -6.40 -8.24 -15.61
N LEU A 90 -6.99 -7.77 -14.51
CA LEU A 90 -7.15 -8.52 -13.28
C LEU A 90 -8.62 -8.62 -12.92
N LYS A 91 -9.06 -9.78 -12.46
CA LYS A 91 -10.41 -9.97 -11.92
C LYS A 91 -10.53 -9.30 -10.56
N ALA A 92 -11.70 -8.76 -10.25
CA ALA A 92 -11.95 -8.13 -8.94
C ALA A 92 -11.60 -9.05 -7.77
N GLU A 93 -11.87 -10.35 -7.89
CA GLU A 93 -11.53 -11.36 -6.88
C GLU A 93 -10.02 -11.40 -6.59
N GLU A 94 -9.17 -11.41 -7.63
CA GLU A 94 -7.71 -11.43 -7.48
C GLU A 94 -7.20 -10.18 -6.77
N ILE A 95 -7.76 -9.01 -7.09
CA ILE A 95 -7.39 -7.74 -6.44
C ILE A 95 -7.90 -7.67 -5.01
N ASN A 96 -9.14 -8.07 -4.76
CA ASN A 96 -9.70 -8.06 -3.41
C ASN A 96 -8.91 -9.00 -2.49
N GLU A 97 -8.50 -10.17 -2.97
CA GLU A 97 -7.58 -11.05 -2.25
C GLU A 97 -6.24 -10.38 -1.97
N THR A 98 -5.67 -9.71 -2.97
CA THR A 98 -4.36 -9.05 -2.86
C THR A 98 -4.42 -7.87 -1.89
N LEU A 99 -5.46 -7.04 -1.94
CA LEU A 99 -5.71 -5.96 -0.98
C LEU A 99 -5.89 -6.51 0.44
N GLY A 100 -6.55 -7.66 0.59
CA GLY A 100 -6.63 -8.38 1.86
C GLY A 100 -5.27 -8.79 2.41
N VAL A 101 -4.35 -9.25 1.56
CA VAL A 101 -2.96 -9.56 1.94
C VAL A 101 -2.24 -8.30 2.44
N VAL A 102 -2.35 -7.19 1.72
CA VAL A 102 -1.74 -5.90 2.10
C VAL A 102 -2.29 -5.42 3.44
N ILE A 103 -3.61 -5.33 3.60
CA ILE A 103 -4.25 -4.92 4.86
C ILE A 103 -3.76 -5.79 6.02
N ASN A 104 -3.75 -7.12 5.84
CA ASN A 104 -3.34 -8.04 6.89
C ASN A 104 -1.85 -7.89 7.24
N ALA A 105 -0.97 -7.71 6.26
CA ALA A 105 0.46 -7.52 6.49
C ALA A 105 0.73 -6.26 7.32
N PHE A 106 0.16 -5.12 6.92
CA PHE A 106 0.36 -3.86 7.63
C PHE A 106 -0.35 -3.86 8.99
N LYS A 107 -1.59 -4.37 9.10
CA LYS A 107 -2.30 -4.50 10.38
C LYS A 107 -1.52 -5.36 11.37
N SER A 108 -0.99 -6.51 10.92
CA SER A 108 -0.15 -7.37 11.76
C SER A 108 1.13 -6.68 12.21
N PHE A 109 1.73 -5.85 11.35
CA PHE A 109 2.88 -5.03 11.71
C PHE A 109 2.54 -4.02 12.79
N VAL A 110 1.46 -3.23 12.59
CA VAL A 110 0.99 -2.24 13.57
C VAL A 110 0.66 -2.90 14.90
N ASP A 111 -0.05 -4.02 14.90
CA ASP A 111 -0.41 -4.75 16.12
C ASP A 111 0.82 -5.25 16.88
N LYS A 112 1.84 -5.72 16.16
CA LYS A 112 3.08 -6.25 16.76
C LYS A 112 4.00 -5.16 17.31
N TYR A 113 4.19 -4.09 16.55
CA TYR A 113 5.21 -3.06 16.86
C TYR A 113 4.62 -1.77 17.45
N GLN A 114 3.30 -1.61 17.40
CA GLN A 114 2.58 -0.42 17.86
C GLN A 114 3.08 0.86 17.16
N ILE A 115 3.37 0.74 15.85
CA ILE A 115 3.80 1.82 14.95
C ILE A 115 2.98 1.67 13.67
N GLY A 116 2.35 2.75 13.22
CA GLY A 116 1.63 2.84 11.96
C GLY A 116 1.73 4.24 11.38
N PHE A 117 1.16 4.44 10.20
CA PHE A 117 1.18 5.73 9.52
C PHE A 117 0.31 6.77 10.23
N ASN A 118 0.83 8.00 10.32
CA ASN A 118 0.04 9.12 10.77
C ASN A 118 -0.80 9.66 9.61
N ILE A 119 -2.12 9.71 9.80
CA ILE A 119 -3.02 10.30 8.81
C ILE A 119 -3.10 11.80 9.08
N TYR A 120 -2.57 12.60 8.16
CA TYR A 120 -2.65 14.05 8.24
C TYR A 120 -4.04 14.55 7.86
N LEU A 121 -4.65 15.32 8.76
CA LEU A 121 -5.86 16.07 8.48
C LEU A 121 -5.44 17.41 7.87
N LYS A 122 -5.80 17.67 6.60
CA LYS A 122 -5.73 19.03 6.04
C LYS A 122 -6.61 19.96 6.88
N GLU A 123 -6.39 21.27 6.75
CA GLU A 123 -7.18 22.29 7.47
C GLU A 123 -8.67 21.95 7.47
N LYS A 124 -9.34 22.13 8.61
CA LYS A 124 -10.74 21.74 8.80
C LYS A 124 -11.61 22.39 7.72
N LYS A 125 -12.00 21.60 6.72
CA LYS A 125 -13.04 21.99 5.77
C LYS A 125 -14.39 21.94 6.49
N ASP A 126 -15.25 22.90 6.19
CA ASP A 126 -16.65 22.80 6.59
C ASP A 126 -17.32 21.75 5.68
N ILE A 127 -17.57 20.56 6.24
CA ILE A 127 -18.06 19.40 5.52
C ILE A 127 -19.51 19.16 5.95
N ASP A 128 -20.43 19.21 4.98
CA ASP A 128 -21.82 18.77 5.19
C ASP A 128 -21.91 17.25 5.08
N ILE A 129 -21.97 16.57 6.23
CA ILE A 129 -22.06 15.11 6.32
C ILE A 129 -23.35 14.60 5.66
N GLU A 130 -24.44 15.37 5.67
CA GLU A 130 -25.73 14.91 5.17
C GLU A 130 -25.73 14.71 3.64
N GLU A 131 -24.88 15.42 2.90
CA GLU A 131 -24.65 15.17 1.48
C GLU A 131 -24.02 13.79 1.25
N PHE A 132 -22.96 13.47 2.00
CA PHE A 132 -22.31 12.16 1.93
C PHE A 132 -23.21 11.02 2.42
N LYS A 133 -24.15 11.26 3.35
CA LYS A 133 -25.13 10.23 3.75
C LYS A 133 -26.12 9.91 2.64
N LYS A 134 -26.48 10.89 1.82
CA LYS A 134 -27.37 10.71 0.66
C LYS A 134 -26.63 10.02 -0.49
N GLY A 135 -25.38 10.41 -0.72
CA GLY A 135 -24.59 10.11 -1.90
C GLY A 135 -24.44 11.37 -2.73
N LYS A 136 -23.21 11.78 -3.01
CA LYS A 136 -22.89 13.04 -3.71
C LYS A 136 -23.11 12.96 -5.21
N TYR A 137 -22.88 11.78 -5.77
CA TYR A 137 -22.91 11.54 -7.21
C TYR A 137 -23.99 10.51 -7.54
N ASP A 138 -24.70 10.74 -8.63
CA ASP A 138 -25.58 9.73 -9.21
C ASP A 138 -24.80 8.71 -10.07
N GLU A 139 -25.50 7.71 -10.62
CA GLU A 139 -24.83 6.65 -11.38
C GLU A 139 -24.33 7.13 -12.75
N GLU A 140 -24.87 8.21 -13.32
CA GLU A 140 -24.34 8.78 -14.58
C GLU A 140 -23.00 9.48 -14.30
N GLU A 141 -22.93 10.29 -13.24
CA GLU A 141 -21.69 10.93 -12.78
C GLU A 141 -20.63 9.90 -12.38
N ILE A 142 -21.01 8.82 -11.69
CA ILE A 142 -20.08 7.72 -11.35
C ILE A 142 -19.48 7.07 -12.61
N VAL A 143 -20.28 6.91 -13.67
CA VAL A 143 -19.79 6.36 -14.94
C VAL A 143 -18.78 7.31 -15.59
N GLU A 144 -18.97 8.62 -15.51
CA GLU A 144 -17.99 9.60 -16.01
C GLU A 144 -16.63 9.45 -15.30
N PHE A 145 -16.62 9.33 -13.97
CA PHE A 145 -15.37 9.05 -13.24
C PHE A 145 -14.73 7.73 -13.67
N GLU A 146 -15.54 6.70 -13.90
CA GLU A 146 -15.08 5.40 -14.34
C GLU A 146 -14.47 5.41 -15.75
N GLU A 147 -14.96 6.28 -16.63
CA GLU A 147 -14.39 6.56 -17.96
C GLU A 147 -13.06 7.32 -17.86
N ASP A 148 -12.92 8.18 -16.84
CA ASP A 148 -11.69 8.90 -16.50
C ASP A 148 -10.64 8.02 -15.78
N GLY A 149 -10.93 6.73 -15.58
CA GLY A 149 -9.99 5.75 -15.02
C GLY A 149 -10.16 5.48 -13.53
N TYR A 150 -11.13 6.10 -12.86
CA TYR A 150 -11.44 5.77 -11.47
C TYR A 150 -12.08 4.39 -11.34
N ILE A 151 -11.86 3.78 -10.18
CA ILE A 151 -12.41 2.50 -9.79
C ILE A 151 -13.34 2.74 -8.60
N ARG A 152 -14.59 2.30 -8.72
CA ARG A 152 -15.53 2.29 -7.60
C ARG A 152 -15.14 1.21 -6.60
N VAL A 153 -14.93 1.63 -5.36
CA VAL A 153 -14.50 0.80 -4.24
C VAL A 153 -15.44 1.02 -3.06
N LYS A 154 -15.75 -0.06 -2.35
CA LYS A 154 -16.41 0.00 -1.06
C LYS A 154 -15.45 -0.42 0.04
N ALA A 155 -15.31 0.41 1.06
CA ALA A 155 -14.42 0.17 2.19
C ALA A 155 -15.19 0.28 3.51
N VAL A 156 -14.78 -0.50 4.52
CA VAL A 156 -15.33 -0.44 5.87
C VAL A 156 -14.21 -0.18 6.85
N PHE A 157 -14.33 0.86 7.66
CA PHE A 157 -13.35 1.27 8.66
C PHE A 157 -13.91 1.10 10.06
N GLU A 158 -13.02 0.81 11.01
CA GLU A 158 -13.30 0.97 12.44
C GLU A 158 -13.07 2.44 12.82
N GLY A 159 -13.99 3.02 13.58
CA GLY A 159 -13.88 4.40 14.04
C GLY A 159 -14.14 4.50 15.54
N ILE A 160 -13.24 5.21 16.23
CA ILE A 160 -13.36 5.52 17.66
C ILE A 160 -13.14 7.01 17.84
N GLY A 161 -14.07 7.69 18.53
CA GLY A 161 -13.96 9.13 18.80
C GLY A 161 -15.08 9.67 19.67
N LYS A 162 -15.05 10.98 19.96
CA LYS A 162 -16.01 11.61 20.87
C LYS A 162 -17.43 11.66 20.29
N SER A 163 -17.56 11.79 18.97
CA SER A 163 -18.85 11.78 18.27
C SER A 163 -18.73 11.19 16.87
N GLU A 164 -19.83 10.70 16.33
CA GLU A 164 -19.91 10.17 14.96
C GLU A 164 -19.49 11.24 13.94
N GLU A 165 -19.98 12.46 14.12
CA GLU A 165 -19.68 13.61 13.26
C GLU A 165 -18.18 13.91 13.21
N GLU A 166 -17.49 13.90 14.35
CA GLU A 166 -16.04 14.18 14.40
C GLU A 166 -15.26 13.11 13.64
N VAL A 167 -15.59 11.83 13.85
CA VAL A 167 -14.88 10.73 13.21
C VAL A 167 -15.11 10.73 11.70
N ILE A 168 -16.36 10.93 11.25
CA ILE A 168 -16.68 11.05 9.81
C ILE A 168 -15.93 12.24 9.19
N LYS A 169 -15.95 13.42 9.82
CA LYS A 169 -15.25 14.61 9.29
C LYS A 169 -13.76 14.37 9.15
N ASN A 170 -13.13 13.75 10.13
CA ASN A 170 -11.69 13.43 10.07
C ASN A 170 -11.39 12.44 8.94
N LEU A 171 -12.24 11.42 8.76
CA LEU A 171 -12.07 10.42 7.71
C LEU A 171 -12.26 11.03 6.31
N ILE A 172 -13.31 11.83 6.09
CA ILE A 172 -13.50 12.56 4.82
C ILE A 172 -12.34 13.52 4.57
N THR A 173 -11.95 14.32 5.56
CA THR A 173 -10.88 15.33 5.40
C THR A 173 -9.55 14.70 5.01
N SER A 174 -9.30 13.46 5.43
CA SER A 174 -8.09 12.72 5.08
C SER A 174 -8.19 11.95 3.77
N LEU A 175 -9.37 11.44 3.40
CA LEU A 175 -9.57 10.65 2.18
C LEU A 175 -9.96 11.49 0.95
N ASP A 176 -10.91 12.41 1.08
CA ASP A 176 -11.53 13.12 -0.06
C ASP A 176 -10.58 14.17 -0.65
N ARG A 177 -9.93 13.80 -1.76
CA ARG A 177 -8.89 14.56 -2.48
C ARG A 177 -8.96 14.25 -3.99
N GLU A 178 -8.05 14.84 -4.78
CA GLU A 178 -8.11 14.79 -6.24
C GLU A 178 -8.20 13.36 -6.79
N GLU A 179 -7.40 12.44 -6.24
CA GLU A 179 -7.30 11.04 -6.70
C GLU A 179 -8.26 10.09 -5.98
N ILE A 180 -8.97 10.56 -4.94
CA ILE A 180 -9.91 9.78 -4.13
C ILE A 180 -11.15 10.62 -3.85
N VAL A 181 -12.27 10.24 -4.46
CA VAL A 181 -13.55 10.93 -4.32
C VAL A 181 -14.48 10.12 -3.44
N VAL A 182 -14.90 10.67 -2.31
CA VAL A 182 -15.86 10.01 -1.42
C VAL A 182 -17.28 10.29 -1.91
N ASN A 183 -18.00 9.26 -2.32
CA ASN A 183 -19.38 9.38 -2.80
C ASN A 183 -20.38 9.31 -1.64
N LYS A 184 -20.32 8.22 -0.85
CA LYS A 184 -21.34 7.92 0.15
C LYS A 184 -20.77 7.34 1.43
N ILE A 185 -21.38 7.67 2.57
CA ILE A 185 -21.02 7.16 3.89
C ILE A 185 -22.23 6.61 4.63
N LEU A 186 -22.05 5.46 5.26
CA LEU A 186 -22.98 4.86 6.21
C LEU A 186 -22.24 4.48 7.49
N THR A 187 -22.88 4.69 8.63
CA THR A 187 -22.29 4.43 9.96
C THR A 187 -23.15 3.50 10.78
N LYS A 188 -22.49 2.76 11.67
CA LYS A 188 -23.15 1.97 12.72
C LYS A 188 -22.37 2.13 14.01
N ASN A 189 -22.94 2.84 14.98
CA ASN A 189 -22.36 3.00 16.31
C ASN A 189 -22.77 1.85 17.24
N PHE A 190 -21.83 1.37 18.05
CA PHE A 190 -22.05 0.31 19.05
C PHE A 190 -22.04 0.85 20.50
N ASP A 191 -21.72 2.14 20.71
CA ASP A 191 -21.72 2.81 22.01
C ASP A 191 -22.80 3.91 22.06
N GLU A 192 -23.33 4.18 23.26
CA GLU A 192 -24.33 5.22 23.51
C GLU A 192 -23.71 6.60 23.74
N LYS A 193 -22.48 6.67 24.26
CA LYS A 193 -21.86 7.93 24.71
C LYS A 193 -20.82 8.51 23.75
N ASN A 194 -20.02 7.64 23.16
CA ASN A 194 -18.98 7.99 22.20
C ASN A 194 -19.30 7.33 20.86
N PHE A 195 -18.53 7.66 19.82
CA PHE A 195 -18.53 6.85 18.61
C PHE A 195 -17.54 5.70 18.77
N ASN A 196 -18.04 4.47 18.71
CA ASN A 196 -17.26 3.26 18.58
C ASN A 196 -18.03 2.36 17.63
N GLY A 197 -17.62 2.33 16.36
CA GLY A 197 -18.47 1.82 15.31
C GLY A 197 -17.76 1.47 14.03
N LEU A 198 -18.57 1.04 13.06
CA LEU A 198 -18.13 0.84 11.68
C LEU A 198 -18.58 2.00 10.81
N ILE A 199 -17.71 2.38 9.87
CA ILE A 199 -17.96 3.40 8.85
C ILE A 199 -17.78 2.72 7.49
N ALA A 200 -18.87 2.52 6.77
CA ALA A 200 -18.86 2.03 5.40
C ALA A 200 -18.84 3.21 4.44
N ILE A 201 -17.92 3.17 3.47
CA ILE A 201 -17.71 4.22 2.47
C ILE A 201 -17.82 3.62 1.08
N ASP A 202 -18.56 4.29 0.20
CA ASP A 202 -18.52 4.13 -1.25
C ASP A 202 -17.66 5.27 -1.80
N LEU A 203 -16.57 4.93 -2.48
CA LEU A 203 -15.61 5.90 -3.01
C LEU A 203 -15.18 5.51 -4.42
N LEU A 204 -14.66 6.50 -5.15
CA LEU A 204 -14.03 6.36 -6.44
C LEU A 204 -12.56 6.72 -6.27
N CYS A 205 -11.64 5.91 -6.76
CA CYS A 205 -10.22 6.24 -6.68
C CYS A 205 -9.45 5.72 -7.87
N LEU A 206 -8.31 6.34 -8.16
CA LEU A 206 -7.36 5.81 -9.13
C LEU A 206 -6.76 4.48 -8.63
N PRO A 207 -6.20 3.64 -9.51
CA PRO A 207 -5.84 2.28 -9.14
C PRO A 207 -4.79 2.17 -8.02
N PHE A 208 -3.80 3.07 -8.02
CA PHE A 208 -2.75 3.15 -7.01
C PHE A 208 -3.32 3.41 -5.60
N GLU A 209 -4.29 4.31 -5.51
CA GLU A 209 -4.88 4.82 -4.28
C GLU A 209 -5.66 3.74 -3.53
N MET A 210 -6.14 2.71 -4.22
CA MET A 210 -6.72 1.53 -3.57
C MET A 210 -5.72 0.86 -2.62
N PHE A 211 -4.45 0.78 -3.02
CA PHE A 211 -3.38 0.21 -2.21
C PHE A 211 -2.96 1.17 -1.09
N GLU A 212 -2.92 2.48 -1.33
CA GLU A 212 -2.70 3.47 -0.26
C GLU A 212 -3.78 3.36 0.82
N ILE A 213 -5.05 3.30 0.44
CA ILE A 213 -6.16 3.10 1.38
C ILE A 213 -5.93 1.81 2.18
N ALA A 214 -5.57 0.71 1.51
CA ALA A 214 -5.36 -0.59 2.13
C ALA A 214 -4.25 -0.60 3.19
N TYR A 215 -3.07 -0.04 2.89
CA TYR A 215 -1.93 -0.11 3.81
C TYR A 215 -1.93 1.00 4.87
N LYS A 216 -2.45 2.18 4.54
CA LYS A 216 -2.33 3.39 5.38
C LYS A 216 -3.52 3.59 6.31
N TYR A 217 -4.74 3.35 5.80
CA TYR A 217 -5.98 3.54 6.56
C TYR A 217 -6.48 2.24 7.19
N LEU A 218 -5.93 1.09 6.80
CA LEU A 218 -6.19 -0.23 7.37
C LEU A 218 -7.69 -0.54 7.54
N PRO A 219 -8.50 -0.44 6.46
CA PRO A 219 -9.91 -0.81 6.54
C PRO A 219 -10.06 -2.27 7.00
N VAL A 220 -11.19 -2.55 7.67
CA VAL A 220 -11.61 -3.91 8.02
C VAL A 220 -11.84 -4.75 6.75
N ALA A 221 -12.40 -4.13 5.71
CA ALA A 221 -12.64 -4.75 4.43
C ALA A 221 -12.63 -3.69 3.33
N LEU A 222 -12.16 -4.07 2.15
CA LEU A 222 -12.17 -3.25 0.94
C LEU A 222 -12.54 -4.15 -0.25
N SER A 223 -13.43 -3.68 -1.11
CA SER A 223 -13.90 -4.41 -2.29
C SER A 223 -14.02 -3.49 -3.50
N VAL A 224 -13.34 -3.86 -4.58
CA VAL A 224 -13.59 -3.35 -5.93
C VAL A 224 -14.98 -3.77 -6.40
N GLN A 225 -15.70 -2.88 -7.07
CA GLN A 225 -17.08 -3.13 -7.54
C GLN A 225 -17.18 -3.55 -9.02
N LYS A 226 -16.17 -3.24 -9.85
CA LYS A 226 -16.08 -3.72 -11.24
C LYS A 226 -15.71 -5.20 -11.28
N GLU A 227 -16.10 -5.91 -12.35
CA GLU A 227 -15.73 -7.32 -12.55
C GLU A 227 -14.24 -7.51 -12.82
N GLU A 228 -13.64 -6.58 -13.56
CA GLU A 228 -12.24 -6.58 -13.94
C GLU A 228 -11.71 -5.14 -13.92
N ILE A 229 -10.43 -4.99 -13.59
CA ILE A 229 -9.71 -3.72 -13.73
C ILE A 229 -8.50 -3.95 -14.62
N GLU A 230 -8.03 -2.87 -15.23
CA GLU A 230 -6.79 -2.84 -15.99
C GLU A 230 -5.77 -2.01 -15.22
N LEU A 231 -4.58 -2.55 -15.02
CA LEU A 231 -3.44 -1.82 -14.47
C LEU A 231 -2.39 -1.68 -15.57
N THR A 232 -1.90 -0.46 -15.77
CA THR A 232 -0.77 -0.18 -16.65
C THR A 232 0.55 -0.58 -16.00
N LEU A 233 1.62 -0.63 -16.77
CA LEU A 233 2.98 -0.84 -16.28
C LEU A 233 3.34 0.15 -15.16
N SER A 234 3.00 1.42 -15.34
CA SER A 234 3.23 2.46 -14.33
C SER A 234 2.44 2.19 -13.06
N ASP A 235 1.17 1.79 -13.15
CA ASP A 235 0.38 1.44 -11.96
C ASP A 235 1.02 0.28 -11.19
N ILE A 236 1.44 -0.78 -11.88
CA ILE A 236 2.09 -1.95 -11.25
C ILE A 236 3.38 -1.53 -10.54
N GLN A 237 4.18 -0.68 -11.18
CA GLN A 237 5.44 -0.19 -10.63
C GLN A 237 5.22 0.71 -9.41
N ASP A 238 4.35 1.70 -9.53
CA ASP A 238 4.05 2.64 -8.47
C ASP A 238 3.49 1.92 -7.24
N ILE A 239 2.57 0.97 -7.44
CA ILE A 239 2.04 0.12 -6.35
C ILE A 239 3.18 -0.67 -5.67
N GLY A 240 4.08 -1.27 -6.45
CA GLY A 240 5.19 -2.06 -5.90
C GLY A 240 6.17 -1.23 -5.08
N ASN A 241 6.57 -0.08 -5.62
CA ASN A 241 7.48 0.85 -4.96
C ASN A 241 6.87 1.46 -3.70
N GLU A 242 5.59 1.82 -3.73
CA GLU A 242 4.90 2.37 -2.57
C GLU A 242 4.78 1.35 -1.45
N ILE A 243 4.38 0.11 -1.74
CA ILE A 243 4.25 -0.94 -0.73
C ILE A 243 5.61 -1.29 -0.12
N SER A 244 6.63 -1.39 -0.97
CA SER A 244 8.02 -1.65 -0.56
C SER A 244 8.55 -0.52 0.33
N GLY A 245 8.37 0.72 -0.11
CA GLY A 245 8.76 1.93 0.63
C GLY A 245 8.02 2.09 1.95
N ALA A 246 6.71 1.83 1.97
CA ALA A 246 5.89 1.88 3.18
C ALA A 246 6.36 0.84 4.22
N MET A 247 6.67 -0.38 3.79
CA MET A 247 7.20 -1.41 4.70
C MET A 247 8.61 -1.04 5.21
N PHE A 248 9.45 -0.49 4.34
CA PHE A 248 10.78 0.00 4.72
C PHE A 248 10.68 1.13 5.76
N GLU A 249 9.83 2.13 5.54
CA GLU A 249 9.62 3.26 6.46
C GLU A 249 9.20 2.77 7.85
N LEU A 250 8.19 1.90 7.91
CA LEU A 250 7.73 1.34 9.18
C LEU A 250 8.81 0.50 9.88
N SER A 251 9.54 -0.31 9.12
CA SER A 251 10.64 -1.13 9.66
C SER A 251 11.76 -0.25 10.21
N HIS A 252 12.12 0.82 9.52
CA HIS A 252 13.11 1.79 9.97
C HIS A 252 12.64 2.51 11.24
N ALA A 253 11.38 2.94 11.29
CA ALA A 253 10.80 3.57 12.48
C ALA A 253 10.84 2.66 13.72
N VAL A 254 10.68 1.34 13.56
CA VAL A 254 10.85 0.36 14.65
C VAL A 254 12.28 0.33 15.16
N VAL A 255 13.27 0.33 14.26
CA VAL A 255 14.69 0.32 14.63
C VAL A 255 15.08 1.61 15.34
N MET A 256 14.65 2.77 14.82
CA MET A 256 14.97 4.09 15.37
C MET A 256 14.27 4.40 16.71
N ARG A 257 13.23 3.65 17.08
CA ARG A 257 12.57 3.76 18.39
C ARG A 257 13.43 3.18 19.54
N ARG A 258 14.43 2.35 19.23
CA ARG A 258 15.33 1.74 20.22
C ARG A 258 16.50 2.65 20.55
#